data_AF-Q2C198-F1
#
_entry.id   AF-Q2C198-F1
#
_cell.length_a   1.000
_cell.length_b   1.000
_cell.length_c   1.000
_cell.angle_alpha   90.00
_cell.angle_beta   90.00
_cell.angle_gamma   90.00
#
_symmetry.space_group_name_H-M   'P 1'
#
loop_
_entity.id
_entity.type
_entity.pdbx_description
1 polymer ?
#
loop_
_entity_poly.entity_id
_entity_poly.type
_entity_poly.pdbx_seq_one_letter_code
_entity_poly.pdbx_strand_id
1 'polypeptide(L)'
;MSQATKNKLISALERLLDGDITKLTSKELRNKARKGKLKINNSNVEKEAGLSAGALRRHDDVVLMIKNMSLEAQLAQDETTHSPIEVLQKEIKSLKGERTQANKKKKEYYDEAKSHKEALAAQAATHIKIVQELMDMLHESQREKAMDKIVSTRSDNIITPQFKKPK
;
A
#
# COMPACT_ATOMS: atom_id res chain seq x y z
N MET A 1 29.82 14.27 -14.26
CA MET A 1 29.24 12.92 -14.51
C MET A 1 29.31 12.69 -16.00
N SER A 2 30.00 11.63 -16.42
CA SER A 2 30.59 11.53 -17.75
C SER A 2 29.57 11.14 -18.82
N GLN A 3 29.72 11.69 -20.03
CA GLN A 3 29.09 11.17 -21.26
C GLN A 3 29.23 9.65 -21.39
N ALA A 4 30.28 9.06 -20.81
CA ALA A 4 30.47 7.61 -20.71
C ALA A 4 29.34 6.91 -19.92
N THR A 5 28.83 7.50 -18.84
CA THR A 5 27.71 6.94 -18.06
C THR A 5 26.42 6.96 -18.88
N LYS A 6 26.17 8.07 -19.60
CA LYS A 6 25.03 8.19 -20.52
C LYS A 6 25.11 7.13 -21.63
N ASN A 7 26.26 6.97 -22.27
CA ASN A 7 26.46 5.96 -23.31
C ASN A 7 26.24 4.53 -22.76
N LYS A 8 26.72 4.23 -21.55
CA LYS A 8 26.46 2.93 -20.90
C LYS A 8 24.97 2.66 -20.70
N LEU A 9 24.21 3.67 -20.29
CA LEU A 9 22.76 3.57 -20.11
C LEU A 9 22.02 3.36 -21.44
N ILE A 10 22.44 4.06 -22.50
CA ILE A 10 21.87 3.90 -23.85
C ILE A 10 22.16 2.49 -24.37
N SER A 11 23.40 2.01 -24.30
CA SER A 11 23.73 0.65 -24.72
C SER A 11 23.04 -0.42 -23.90
N ALA A 12 22.79 -0.17 -22.60
CA ALA A 12 21.99 -1.07 -21.77
C ALA A 12 20.52 -1.09 -22.20
N LEU A 13 19.96 0.05 -22.59
CA LEU A 13 18.61 0.16 -23.12
C LEU A 13 18.45 -0.60 -24.45
N GLU A 14 19.40 -0.44 -25.37
CA GLU A 14 19.43 -1.18 -26.65
C GLU A 14 19.45 -2.69 -26.42
N ARG A 15 20.29 -3.19 -25.51
CA ARG A 15 20.34 -4.62 -25.15
C ARG A 15 19.02 -5.14 -24.57
N LEU A 16 18.29 -4.30 -23.82
CA LEU A 16 16.99 -4.66 -23.29
C LEU A 16 15.90 -4.69 -24.38
N LEU A 17 16.03 -3.84 -25.39
CA LEU A 17 15.10 -3.78 -26.53
C LEU A 17 15.26 -4.97 -27.47
N ASP A 18 16.50 -5.37 -27.75
CA ASP A 18 16.81 -6.56 -28.56
C ASP A 18 16.15 -7.83 -28.01
N GLY A 19 15.84 -7.88 -26.70
CA GLY A 19 15.17 -9.00 -26.05
C GLY A 19 16.02 -10.28 -26.00
N ASP A 20 17.23 -10.27 -26.55
CA ASP A 20 18.10 -11.42 -26.66
C ASP A 20 18.74 -11.74 -25.30
N ILE A 21 18.36 -12.90 -24.76
CA ILE A 21 18.79 -13.41 -23.45
C ILE A 21 20.33 -13.56 -23.40
N THR A 22 20.98 -13.77 -24.55
CA THR A 22 22.44 -13.96 -24.61
C THR A 22 23.21 -12.66 -24.44
N LYS A 23 22.62 -11.52 -24.84
CA LYS A 23 23.24 -10.20 -24.78
C LYS A 23 23.09 -9.53 -23.41
N LEU A 24 22.15 -10.00 -22.58
CA LEU A 24 21.91 -9.44 -21.25
C LEU A 24 23.05 -9.76 -20.27
N THR A 25 23.62 -8.70 -19.71
CA THR A 25 24.72 -8.75 -18.75
C THR A 25 24.24 -9.32 -17.41
N SER A 26 23.11 -8.81 -16.91
CA SER A 26 22.61 -9.18 -15.58
C SER A 26 21.96 -10.57 -15.56
N LYS A 27 22.42 -11.44 -14.64
CA LYS A 27 21.82 -12.77 -14.41
C LYS A 27 20.35 -12.66 -13.96
N GLU A 28 20.02 -11.63 -13.17
CA GLU A 28 18.65 -11.38 -12.73
C GLU A 28 17.73 -11.07 -13.91
N LEU A 29 18.18 -10.20 -14.83
CA LEU A 29 17.40 -9.79 -15.99
C LEU A 29 17.23 -10.95 -16.98
N ARG A 30 18.28 -11.77 -17.18
CA ARG A 30 18.18 -13.03 -17.93
C ARG A 30 17.12 -13.97 -17.36
N ASN A 31 17.07 -14.12 -16.04
CA ASN A 31 16.04 -14.94 -15.39
C ASN A 31 14.64 -14.35 -15.54
N LYS A 32 14.49 -13.02 -15.52
CA LYS A 32 13.20 -12.36 -15.80
C LYS A 32 12.77 -12.53 -17.26
N ALA A 33 13.70 -12.42 -18.20
CA ALA A 33 13.47 -12.61 -19.62
C ALA A 33 13.00 -14.04 -19.93
N ARG A 34 13.66 -15.06 -19.38
CA ARG A 34 13.24 -16.47 -19.49
C ARG A 34 11.82 -16.73 -18.98
N LYS A 35 11.36 -15.93 -18.02
CA LYS A 35 10.01 -16.02 -17.44
C LYS A 35 8.98 -15.18 -18.20
N GLY A 36 9.36 -14.47 -19.27
CA GLY A 36 8.50 -13.52 -19.99
C GLY A 36 8.09 -12.29 -19.17
N LYS A 37 8.82 -11.98 -18.08
CA LYS A 37 8.49 -10.90 -17.12
C LYS A 37 9.44 -9.70 -17.22
N LEU A 38 10.26 -9.63 -18.24
CA LEU A 38 11.17 -8.50 -18.44
C LEU A 38 10.36 -7.28 -18.88
N LYS A 39 10.50 -6.18 -18.13
CA LYS A 39 9.87 -4.89 -18.44
C LYS A 39 10.95 -3.84 -18.65
N ILE A 40 10.76 -2.94 -19.60
CA ILE A 40 11.64 -1.78 -19.80
C ILE A 40 11.29 -0.76 -18.71
N ASN A 41 12.20 -0.53 -17.76
CA ASN A 41 12.04 0.47 -16.71
C ASN A 41 13.40 0.96 -16.20
N ASN A 42 13.40 2.07 -15.49
CA ASN A 42 14.62 2.71 -14.99
C ASN A 42 15.51 1.75 -14.18
N SER A 43 14.92 0.94 -13.30
CA SER A 43 15.70 0.05 -12.42
C SER A 43 16.35 -1.10 -13.18
N ASN A 44 15.67 -1.67 -14.18
CA ASN A 44 16.25 -2.73 -15.02
C ASN A 44 17.33 -2.15 -15.94
N VAL A 45 17.17 -0.93 -16.47
CA VAL A 45 18.21 -0.26 -17.28
C VAL A 45 19.45 0.04 -16.45
N GLU A 46 19.30 0.56 -15.22
CA GLU A 46 20.43 0.78 -14.30
C GLU A 46 21.15 -0.54 -13.95
N LYS A 47 20.38 -1.61 -13.70
CA LYS A 47 20.93 -2.94 -13.43
C LYS A 47 21.67 -3.53 -14.63
N GLU A 48 21.16 -3.36 -15.84
CA GLU A 48 21.80 -3.84 -17.07
C GLU A 48 23.03 -3.02 -17.43
N ALA A 49 23.06 -1.73 -17.07
CA ALA A 49 24.23 -0.87 -17.20
C ALA A 49 25.30 -1.14 -16.12
N GLY A 50 25.00 -1.96 -15.11
CA GLY A 50 25.88 -2.21 -13.97
C GLY A 50 26.09 -0.98 -13.08
N LEU A 51 25.10 -0.08 -13.05
CA LEU A 51 25.17 1.18 -12.30
C LEU A 51 24.33 1.11 -11.02
N SER A 52 24.64 1.98 -10.07
CA SER A 52 23.89 2.11 -8.82
C SER A 52 22.47 2.64 -9.06
N ALA A 53 21.56 2.30 -8.16
CA ALA A 53 20.21 2.86 -8.16
C ALA A 53 20.26 4.40 -8.09
N GLY A 54 19.64 5.07 -9.06
CA GLY A 54 19.62 6.53 -9.17
C GLY A 54 20.68 7.14 -10.10
N ALA A 55 21.41 6.33 -10.87
CA ALA A 55 22.28 6.81 -11.94
C ALA A 55 21.51 7.61 -13.02
N LEU A 56 20.22 7.30 -13.23
CA LEU A 56 19.34 8.02 -14.16
C LEU A 56 18.85 9.39 -13.67
N ARG A 57 19.03 9.73 -12.39
CA ARG A 57 18.50 10.99 -11.79
C ARG A 57 19.02 12.27 -12.45
N ARG A 58 20.18 12.21 -13.11
CA ARG A 58 20.83 13.35 -13.78
C ARG A 58 20.79 13.23 -15.31
N HIS A 59 20.05 12.26 -15.84
CA HIS A 59 19.96 11.94 -17.27
C HIS A 59 18.49 11.87 -17.68
N ASP A 60 17.80 13.01 -17.60
CA ASP A 60 16.37 13.13 -17.91
C ASP A 60 16.05 12.75 -19.36
N ASP A 61 17.00 12.98 -20.26
CA ASP A 61 16.95 12.58 -21.67
C ASP A 61 16.84 11.06 -21.83
N VAL A 62 17.67 10.30 -21.12
CA VAL A 62 17.61 8.83 -21.11
C VAL A 62 16.34 8.34 -20.43
N VAL A 63 15.88 9.02 -19.37
CA VAL A 63 14.61 8.68 -18.71
C VAL A 63 13.42 8.84 -19.67
N LEU A 64 13.42 9.89 -20.50
CA LEU A 64 12.40 10.09 -21.53
C LEU A 64 12.46 8.99 -22.60
N MET A 65 13.67 8.61 -23.05
CA MET A 65 13.83 7.49 -23.99
C MET A 65 13.28 6.18 -23.43
N ILE A 66 13.58 5.85 -22.16
CA ILE A 66 13.06 4.66 -21.48
C ILE A 66 11.53 4.67 -21.45
N LYS A 67 10.91 5.82 -21.17
CA LYS A 67 9.44 5.95 -21.15
C LYS A 67 8.83 5.73 -22.54
N ASN A 68 9.38 6.38 -23.56
CA ASN A 68 8.88 6.23 -24.93
C ASN A 68 9.01 4.79 -25.41
N MET A 69 10.17 4.16 -25.20
CA MET A 69 10.39 2.77 -25.60
C MET A 69 9.57 1.78 -24.77
N SER A 70 9.32 2.06 -23.49
CA SER A 70 8.39 1.25 -22.70
C SER A 70 6.96 1.33 -23.23
N LEU A 71 6.52 2.49 -23.73
CA LEU A 71 5.20 2.64 -24.34
C LEU A 71 5.13 1.90 -25.68
N GLU A 72 6.16 2.01 -26.52
CA GLU A 72 6.27 1.25 -27.77
C GLU A 72 6.26 -0.26 -27.53
N ALA A 73 6.99 -0.74 -26.51
CA ALA A 73 6.98 -2.16 -26.14
C ALA A 73 5.60 -2.63 -25.63
N GLN A 74 4.83 -1.77 -24.97
CA GLN A 74 3.46 -2.07 -24.57
C GLN A 74 2.51 -2.12 -25.78
N LEU A 75 2.66 -1.19 -26.73
CA LEU A 75 1.91 -1.21 -27.99
C LEU A 75 2.17 -2.48 -28.80
N ALA A 76 3.43 -2.92 -28.87
CA ALA A 76 3.79 -4.15 -29.58
C ALA A 76 3.17 -5.41 -28.95
N GLN A 77 2.82 -5.36 -27.65
CA GLN A 77 2.13 -6.46 -26.96
C GLN A 77 0.59 -6.36 -27.04
N ASP A 78 0.06 -5.15 -27.17
CA ASP A 78 -1.38 -4.92 -27.30
C ASP A 78 -1.81 -4.92 -28.78
N GLU A 79 -2.27 -6.07 -29.29
CA GLU A 79 -2.75 -6.20 -30.68
C GLU A 79 -3.94 -5.28 -31.04
N THR A 80 -4.61 -4.71 -30.03
CA THR A 80 -5.83 -3.90 -30.19
C THR A 80 -5.59 -2.40 -30.11
N THR A 81 -4.38 -1.95 -29.78
CA THR A 81 -4.09 -0.54 -29.51
C THR A 81 -3.12 -0.01 -30.56
N HIS A 82 -3.54 0.96 -31.36
CA HIS A 82 -2.76 1.41 -32.53
C HIS A 82 -1.92 2.66 -32.26
N SER A 83 -2.08 3.29 -31.09
CA SER A 83 -1.37 4.52 -30.73
C SER A 83 -0.93 4.54 -29.26
N PRO A 84 0.28 5.07 -28.94
CA PRO A 84 0.73 5.27 -27.56
C PRO A 84 -0.26 6.10 -26.73
N ILE A 85 -0.99 7.00 -27.37
CA ILE A 85 -1.98 7.86 -26.74
C ILE A 85 -3.16 7.03 -26.21
N GLU A 86 -3.60 6.01 -26.94
CA GLU A 86 -4.71 5.16 -26.54
C GLU A 86 -4.35 4.28 -25.34
N VAL A 87 -3.10 3.79 -25.26
CA VAL A 87 -2.57 3.05 -24.09
C VAL A 87 -2.63 3.94 -22.86
N LEU A 88 -2.12 5.17 -22.96
CA LEU A 88 -2.14 6.14 -21.87
C LEU A 88 -3.58 6.51 -21.46
N GLN A 89 -4.50 6.65 -22.43
CA GLN A 89 -5.91 6.94 -22.13
C GLN A 89 -6.61 5.78 -21.41
N LYS A 90 -6.35 4.53 -21.80
CA LYS A 90 -6.85 3.34 -21.09
C LYS A 90 -6.33 3.31 -19.65
N GLU A 91 -5.04 3.57 -19.45
CA GLU A 91 -4.43 3.62 -18.12
C GLU A 91 -5.02 4.74 -17.25
N ILE A 92 -5.18 5.95 -17.79
CA ILE A 92 -5.84 7.08 -17.10
C ILE A 92 -7.26 6.71 -16.67
N LYS A 93 -8.03 6.01 -17.52
CA LYS A 93 -9.38 5.57 -17.21
C LYS A 93 -9.39 4.55 -16.07
N SER A 94 -8.47 3.58 -16.08
CA SER A 94 -8.30 2.61 -14.99
C SER A 94 -7.96 3.29 -13.67
N LEU A 95 -6.95 4.17 -13.68
CA LEU A 95 -6.49 4.90 -12.50
C LEU A 95 -7.59 5.80 -11.91
N LYS A 96 -8.41 6.43 -12.74
CA LYS A 96 -9.58 7.19 -12.27
C LYS A 96 -10.61 6.28 -11.59
N GLY A 97 -10.84 5.08 -12.13
CA GLY A 97 -11.71 4.08 -11.53
C GLY A 97 -11.21 3.64 -10.15
N GLU A 98 -9.94 3.23 -10.06
CA GLU A 98 -9.29 2.83 -8.80
C GLU A 98 -9.32 3.94 -7.75
N ARG A 99 -9.01 5.18 -8.15
CA ARG A 99 -9.07 6.34 -7.25
C ARG A 99 -10.47 6.58 -6.71
N THR A 100 -11.49 6.40 -7.54
CA THR A 100 -12.89 6.56 -7.12
C THR A 100 -13.28 5.50 -6.09
N GLN A 101 -12.90 4.24 -6.32
CA GLN A 101 -13.15 3.15 -5.37
C GLN A 101 -12.41 3.36 -4.04
N ALA A 102 -11.13 3.78 -4.09
CA ALA A 102 -10.35 4.07 -2.90
C ALA A 102 -10.95 5.21 -2.08
N ASN A 103 -11.41 6.28 -2.74
CA ASN A 103 -12.09 7.39 -2.07
C ASN A 103 -13.42 6.98 -1.43
N LYS A 104 -14.18 6.09 -2.09
CA LYS A 104 -15.42 5.55 -1.53
C LYS A 104 -15.15 4.79 -0.23
N LYS A 105 -14.20 3.84 -0.25
CA LYS A 105 -13.80 3.09 0.95
C LYS A 105 -13.27 3.97 2.07
N LYS A 106 -12.47 4.98 1.72
CA LYS A 106 -11.97 5.96 2.71
C LYS A 106 -13.12 6.67 3.42
N LYS A 107 -14.17 7.05 2.68
CA LYS A 107 -15.35 7.67 3.26
C LYS A 107 -16.13 6.69 4.14
N GLU A 108 -16.37 5.48 3.65
CA GLU A 108 -17.05 4.42 4.41
C GLU A 108 -16.37 4.17 5.76
N TYR A 109 -15.06 3.96 5.78
CA TYR A 109 -14.30 3.75 7.02
C TYR A 109 -14.33 4.96 7.96
N TYR A 110 -14.32 6.17 7.40
CA TYR A 110 -14.43 7.38 8.21
C TYR A 110 -15.81 7.49 8.89
N ASP A 111 -16.87 7.22 8.13
CA ASP A 111 -18.25 7.27 8.62
C ASP A 111 -18.50 6.17 9.67
N GLU A 112 -17.99 4.95 9.44
CA GLU A 112 -18.02 3.84 10.40
C GLU A 112 -17.28 4.18 11.70
N ALA A 113 -16.06 4.71 11.59
CA ALA A 113 -15.27 5.10 12.76
C ALA A 113 -15.97 6.19 13.58
N LYS A 114 -16.63 7.15 12.92
CA LYS A 114 -17.41 8.19 13.59
C LYS A 114 -18.62 7.59 14.32
N SER A 115 -19.37 6.73 13.64
CA SER A 115 -20.51 6.01 14.23
C SER A 115 -20.10 5.19 15.45
N HIS A 116 -19.01 4.42 15.35
CA HIS A 116 -18.48 3.63 16.47
C HIS A 116 -18.02 4.50 17.64
N LYS A 117 -17.41 5.65 17.37
CA LYS A 117 -17.05 6.61 18.42
C LYS A 117 -18.27 7.13 19.17
N GLU A 118 -19.33 7.49 18.45
CA GLU A 118 -20.59 7.97 19.05
C GLU A 118 -21.28 6.86 19.87
N ALA A 119 -21.35 5.63 19.32
CA ALA A 119 -21.91 4.48 20.02
C ALA A 119 -21.11 4.13 21.30
N LEU A 120 -19.79 4.16 21.24
CA LEU A 120 -18.92 3.91 22.39
C LEU A 120 -19.11 4.98 23.47
N ALA A 121 -19.23 6.25 23.08
CA ALA A 121 -19.49 7.34 24.02
C ALA A 121 -20.85 7.18 24.72
N ALA A 122 -21.89 6.82 23.97
CA ALA A 122 -23.21 6.53 24.52
C ALA A 122 -23.17 5.34 25.50
N GLN A 123 -22.53 4.24 25.09
CA GLN A 123 -22.35 3.07 25.95
C GLN A 123 -21.59 3.42 27.24
N ALA A 124 -20.48 4.14 27.14
CA ALA A 124 -19.70 4.56 28.29
C ALA A 124 -20.53 5.43 29.25
N ALA A 125 -21.30 6.38 28.72
CA ALA A 125 -22.19 7.22 29.53
C ALA A 125 -23.28 6.39 30.25
N THR A 126 -23.88 5.42 29.58
CA THR A 126 -24.85 4.50 30.20
C THR A 126 -24.19 3.66 31.30
N HIS A 127 -23.00 3.11 31.05
CA HIS A 127 -22.27 2.34 32.05
C HIS A 127 -21.91 3.18 33.28
N ILE A 128 -21.45 4.42 33.09
CA ILE A 128 -21.16 5.34 34.20
C ILE A 128 -22.41 5.56 35.04
N LYS A 129 -23.56 5.81 34.41
CA LYS A 129 -24.83 6.02 35.12
C LYS A 129 -25.28 4.79 35.91
N ILE A 130 -25.18 3.60 35.32
CA ILE A 130 -25.49 2.34 36.01
C ILE A 130 -24.60 2.17 37.24
N VAL A 131 -23.29 2.41 37.11
CA VAL A 131 -22.36 2.32 38.24
C VAL A 131 -22.70 3.34 39.32
N GLN A 132 -23.01 4.59 38.94
CA GLN A 132 -23.44 5.63 39.89
C GLN A 132 -24.67 5.19 40.68
N GLU A 133 -25.73 4.73 40.00
CA GLU A 133 -26.97 4.28 40.65
C GLU A 133 -26.71 3.09 41.62
N LEU A 134 -25.87 2.13 41.22
CA LEU A 134 -25.50 1.00 42.09
C LEU A 134 -24.70 1.44 43.32
N MET A 135 -23.79 2.42 43.17
CA MET A 135 -23.02 2.95 44.29
C MET A 135 -23.87 3.78 45.23
N ASP A 136 -24.90 4.46 44.71
CA ASP A 136 -25.83 5.23 45.52
C ASP A 136 -26.72 4.35 46.43
N MET A 137 -26.97 3.10 46.02
CA MET A 137 -27.65 2.11 46.88
C MET A 137 -26.81 1.69 48.10
N LEU A 138 -25.48 1.92 48.09
CA LEU A 138 -24.62 1.64 49.23
C LEU A 138 -24.58 2.84 50.17
N HIS A 139 -24.58 2.56 51.48
CA HIS A 139 -24.35 3.58 52.50
C HIS A 139 -22.96 4.22 52.30
N GLU A 140 -22.84 5.54 52.47
CA GLU A 140 -21.63 6.31 52.13
C GLU A 140 -20.34 5.72 52.73
N SER A 141 -20.42 5.27 53.98
CA SER A 141 -19.31 4.64 54.72
C SER A 141 -18.80 3.31 54.12
N GLN A 142 -19.53 2.72 53.17
CA GLN A 142 -19.18 1.46 52.51
C GLN A 142 -18.74 1.65 51.05
N ARG A 143 -18.94 2.84 50.46
CA ARG A 143 -18.64 3.10 49.03
C ARG A 143 -17.15 3.01 48.72
N GLU A 144 -16.32 3.62 49.56
CA GLU A 144 -14.86 3.61 49.43
C GLU A 144 -14.29 2.19 49.53
N LYS A 145 -14.73 1.43 50.55
CA LYS A 145 -14.35 0.01 50.72
C LYS A 145 -14.77 -0.87 49.55
N ALA A 146 -15.91 -0.58 48.92
CA ALA A 146 -16.39 -1.32 47.76
C ALA A 146 -15.50 -1.06 46.51
N MET A 147 -15.10 0.20 46.27
CA MET A 147 -14.19 0.55 45.18
C MET A 147 -12.80 -0.04 45.40
N ASP A 148 -12.25 0.09 46.61
CA ASP A 148 -10.94 -0.45 46.95
C ASP A 148 -10.87 -1.95 46.71
N LYS A 149 -11.92 -2.69 47.06
CA LYS A 149 -12.00 -4.13 46.81
C LYS A 149 -11.96 -4.47 45.32
N ILE A 150 -12.60 -3.67 44.46
CA ILE A 150 -12.60 -3.88 43.00
C ILE A 150 -11.22 -3.62 42.43
N VAL A 151 -10.57 -2.51 42.83
CA VAL A 151 -9.21 -2.15 42.38
C VAL A 151 -8.19 -3.15 42.90
N SER A 152 -8.34 -3.65 44.12
CA SER A 152 -7.40 -4.60 44.73
C SER A 152 -7.57 -6.04 44.23
N THR A 153 -8.74 -6.41 43.68
CA THR A 153 -8.98 -7.81 43.27
C THR A 153 -8.37 -8.16 41.92
N ARG A 154 -8.15 -7.19 41.01
CA ARG A 154 -7.48 -7.43 39.72
C ARG A 154 -6.75 -6.18 39.23
N SER A 155 -5.53 -6.35 38.74
CA SER A 155 -4.78 -5.32 38.00
C SER A 155 -5.37 -5.03 36.61
N ASP A 156 -6.21 -5.93 36.10
CA ASP A 156 -6.67 -5.94 34.72
C ASP A 156 -8.20 -5.75 34.72
N ASN A 157 -8.71 -4.70 34.06
CA ASN A 157 -10.14 -4.36 34.00
C ASN A 157 -10.98 -5.31 33.10
N ILE A 158 -10.54 -6.55 32.88
CA ILE A 158 -11.20 -7.52 32.01
C ILE A 158 -11.91 -8.59 32.84
N ILE A 159 -13.24 -8.61 32.75
CA ILE A 159 -14.07 -9.70 33.29
C ILE A 159 -14.28 -10.70 32.16
N THR A 160 -13.68 -11.90 32.27
CA THR A 160 -14.02 -13.04 31.41
C THR A 160 -15.38 -13.58 31.86
N PRO A 161 -16.46 -13.40 31.07
CA PRO A 161 -17.77 -13.86 31.48
C PRO A 161 -17.84 -15.40 31.39
N GLN A 162 -18.22 -16.05 32.50
CA GLN A 162 -18.62 -17.46 32.47
C GLN A 162 -20.08 -17.55 32.01
N PHE A 163 -20.33 -17.38 30.72
CA PHE A 163 -21.67 -17.67 30.19
C PHE A 163 -21.91 -19.19 30.28
N LYS A 164 -22.83 -19.60 31.16
CA LYS A 164 -23.31 -20.98 31.17
C LYS A 164 -23.93 -21.27 29.81
N LYS A 165 -23.47 -22.33 29.14
CA LYS A 165 -24.09 -22.78 27.89
C LYS A 165 -25.58 -23.05 28.15
N PRO A 166 -26.49 -22.59 27.26
CA PRO A 166 -27.90 -22.94 27.37
C PRO A 166 -28.05 -24.47 27.29
N LYS A 167 -28.94 -25.02 28.13
CA LYS A 167 -29.34 -26.43 28.09
C LYS A 167 -30.22 -26.71 26.88
#